data_AF-A0AAJ2A691-F1
#
_entry.id   AF-A0AAJ2A691-F1
#
_cell.length_a   1.000
_cell.length_b   1.000
_cell.length_c   1.000
_cell.angle_alpha   90.00
_cell.angle_beta   90.00
_cell.angle_gamma   90.00
#
_symmetry.space_group_name_H-M   'P 1'
#
loop_
_entity.id
_entity.type
_entity.pdbx_description
1 polymer ?
#
loop_
_entity_poly.entity_id
_entity_poly.type
_entity_poly.pdbx_seq_one_letter_code
_entity_poly.pdbx_strand_id
1 'polypeptide(L)'
;MPTKRSTLLVPAVLTTWCLCAMAQTAMPPGHPSSKELAAAEGVMTSANIARGAADVCHIDAAKVARFKNVVRTSYPDAPDFDGEWKLGLAQAQPTVDRFDKLKTSNPAEYKKQIGEACPALSRGIDEVTQSQ
;
A
#
# COMPACT_ATOMS: atom_id res chain seq x y z
N MET A 1 68.70 -32.45 19.27
CA MET A 1 69.54 -31.53 20.06
C MET A 1 70.77 -31.24 19.22
N PRO A 2 71.14 -29.97 18.89
CA PRO A 2 71.28 -28.78 19.76
C PRO A 2 70.35 -27.60 19.36
N THR A 3 69.66 -26.89 20.27
CA THR A 3 69.99 -25.66 21.05
C THR A 3 70.04 -24.29 20.32
N LYS A 4 68.93 -23.53 20.50
CA LYS A 4 68.80 -22.14 21.03
C LYS A 4 69.29 -20.95 20.18
N ARG A 5 68.36 -20.02 19.90
CA ARG A 5 68.35 -18.64 20.47
C ARG A 5 67.02 -17.90 20.23
N SER A 6 66.45 -17.44 21.34
CA SER A 6 65.35 -16.46 21.41
C SER A 6 65.86 -15.04 21.12
N THR A 7 65.06 -14.23 20.43
CA THR A 7 64.99 -12.77 20.68
C THR A 7 63.56 -12.29 20.44
N LEU A 8 63.06 -11.55 21.42
CA LEU A 8 61.74 -10.94 21.58
C LEU A 8 61.40 -9.90 20.49
N LEU A 9 60.10 -9.69 20.21
CA LEU A 9 59.38 -8.42 20.42
C LEU A 9 57.93 -8.47 19.85
N VAL A 10 56.96 -8.47 20.77
CA VAL A 10 55.56 -7.99 20.65
C VAL A 10 55.61 -6.45 20.77
N PRO A 11 54.76 -5.56 20.17
CA PRO A 11 53.28 -5.57 20.02
C PRO A 11 52.84 -5.05 18.61
N ALA A 12 51.60 -4.73 18.22
CA ALA A 12 50.39 -4.28 18.91
C ALA A 12 49.17 -4.54 18.01
N VAL A 13 48.07 -4.93 18.65
CA VAL A 13 46.76 -5.17 18.05
C VAL A 13 46.09 -3.82 17.78
N LEU A 14 45.78 -3.54 16.50
CA LEU A 14 44.97 -2.39 16.08
C LEU A 14 43.48 -2.77 16.16
N THR A 15 42.86 -2.60 17.33
CA THR A 15 41.39 -2.55 17.43
C THR A 15 40.92 -1.11 17.25
N THR A 16 40.78 -0.70 15.99
CA THR A 16 40.11 0.56 15.64
C THR A 16 38.61 0.36 15.79
N TRP A 17 38.06 0.77 16.93
CA TRP A 17 36.62 0.94 17.12
C TRP A 17 36.09 1.95 16.11
N CYS A 18 35.48 1.47 15.03
CA CYS A 18 34.56 2.28 14.23
C CYS A 18 33.28 2.48 15.04
N LEU A 19 33.25 3.55 15.83
CA LEU A 19 32.01 4.19 16.26
C LEU A 19 31.33 4.70 14.99
N CYS A 20 30.48 3.87 14.38
CA CYS A 20 29.51 4.34 13.39
C CYS A 20 28.57 5.29 14.11
N ALA A 21 28.87 6.59 14.02
CA ALA A 21 27.93 7.64 14.35
C ALA A 21 26.67 7.40 13.52
N MET A 22 25.60 6.99 14.18
CA MET A 22 24.25 7.00 13.62
C MET A 22 23.89 8.47 13.36
N ALA A 23 24.30 9.00 12.22
CA ALA A 23 23.81 10.29 11.74
C ALA A 23 22.30 10.11 11.53
N GLN A 24 21.51 10.65 12.45
CA GLN A 24 20.06 10.79 12.27
C GLN A 24 19.89 11.74 11.08
N THR A 25 19.71 11.19 9.89
CA THR A 25 19.31 11.98 8.73
C THR A 25 17.88 12.45 8.99
N ALA A 26 17.76 13.61 9.64
CA ALA A 26 16.51 14.34 9.67
C ALA A 26 16.07 14.53 8.22
N MET A 27 14.92 13.98 7.86
CA MET A 27 14.38 14.11 6.51
C MET A 27 14.25 15.61 6.16
N PRO A 28 14.55 16.02 4.93
CA PRO A 28 14.42 17.41 4.53
C PRO A 28 13.00 17.91 4.79
N PRO A 29 12.81 19.14 5.31
CA PRO A 29 11.49 19.75 5.47
C PRO A 29 10.70 19.67 4.16
N GLY A 30 9.44 19.22 4.22
CA GLY A 30 8.56 19.07 3.06
C GLY A 30 8.38 17.64 2.54
N HIS A 31 9.07 16.64 3.11
CA HIS A 31 8.72 15.23 2.87
C HIS A 31 7.54 14.84 3.75
N PRO A 32 6.52 14.15 3.21
CA PRO A 32 5.41 13.65 4.02
C PRO A 32 5.94 12.69 5.08
N SER A 33 5.36 12.79 6.27
CA SER A 33 5.59 11.87 7.36
C SER A 33 5.12 10.45 7.00
N SER A 34 5.62 9.45 7.73
CA SER A 34 5.18 8.06 7.57
C SER A 34 3.66 7.90 7.76
N LYS A 35 3.05 8.71 8.64
CA LYS A 35 1.60 8.70 8.88
C LYS A 35 0.82 9.24 7.68
N GLU A 36 1.28 10.34 7.09
CA GLU A 36 0.68 10.92 5.88
C GLU A 36 0.80 9.97 4.69
N LEU A 37 1.95 9.31 4.53
CA LEU A 37 2.15 8.30 3.48
C LEU A 37 1.21 7.10 3.65
N ALA A 38 1.08 6.56 4.86
CA ALA A 38 0.17 5.45 5.14
C ALA A 38 -1.31 5.84 4.92
N ALA A 39 -1.68 7.07 5.27
CA ALA A 39 -3.02 7.59 5.02
C ALA A 39 -3.29 7.75 3.51
N ALA A 40 -2.34 8.29 2.75
CA ALA A 40 -2.43 8.38 1.29
C ALA A 40 -2.59 7.00 0.64
N GLU A 41 -1.80 6.01 1.06
CA GLU A 41 -1.93 4.62 0.59
C GLU A 41 -3.29 4.00 0.91
N GLY A 42 -3.83 4.28 2.10
CA GLY A 42 -5.17 3.86 2.50
C GLY A 42 -6.26 4.46 1.60
N VAL A 43 -6.15 5.75 1.28
CA VAL A 43 -7.08 6.43 0.35
C VAL A 43 -6.98 5.85 -1.06
N MET A 44 -5.77 5.67 -1.59
CA MET A 44 -5.55 5.08 -2.92
C MET A 44 -6.11 3.66 -3.02
N THR A 45 -5.80 2.81 -2.04
CA THR A 45 -6.30 1.43 -1.97
C THR A 45 -7.83 1.41 -1.92
N SER A 46 -8.43 2.27 -1.10
CA SER A 46 -9.88 2.38 -1.00
C SER A 46 -10.52 2.86 -2.31
N ALA A 47 -9.90 3.82 -2.99
CA ALA A 47 -10.37 4.26 -4.30
C ALA A 47 -10.27 3.15 -5.36
N ASN A 48 -9.21 2.34 -5.32
CA ASN A 48 -9.06 1.17 -6.21
C ASN A 48 -10.21 0.17 -6.02
N ILE A 49 -10.53 -0.14 -4.76
CA ILE A 49 -11.69 -0.96 -4.36
C ILE A 49 -12.99 -0.35 -4.88
N ALA A 50 -13.17 0.97 -4.74
CA ALA A 50 -14.37 1.68 -5.21
C ALA A 50 -14.55 1.61 -6.74
N ARG A 51 -13.47 1.68 -7.52
CA ARG A 51 -13.51 1.49 -8.99
C ARG A 51 -13.95 0.07 -9.33
N GLY A 52 -13.36 -0.95 -8.72
CA GLY A 52 -13.77 -2.34 -8.91
C GLY A 52 -15.23 -2.58 -8.55
N ALA A 53 -15.69 -1.98 -7.46
CA ALA A 53 -17.08 -2.06 -7.01
C ALA A 53 -18.05 -1.47 -8.04
N ALA A 54 -17.76 -0.28 -8.57
CA ALA A 54 -18.63 0.41 -9.53
C ALA A 54 -18.58 -0.23 -10.92
N ASP A 55 -17.38 -0.43 -11.47
CA ASP A 55 -17.23 -0.72 -12.89
C ASP A 55 -17.22 -2.21 -13.22
N VAL A 56 -16.75 -3.06 -12.29
CA VAL A 56 -16.75 -4.52 -12.47
C VAL A 56 -17.96 -5.17 -11.81
N CYS A 57 -18.27 -4.76 -10.58
CA CYS A 57 -19.35 -5.36 -9.80
C CYS A 57 -20.69 -4.63 -9.87
N HIS A 58 -20.74 -3.47 -10.54
CA HIS A 58 -21.96 -2.68 -10.72
C HIS A 58 -22.69 -2.37 -9.39
N ILE A 59 -21.93 -2.16 -8.33
CA ILE A 59 -22.46 -1.73 -7.03
C ILE A 59 -23.01 -0.31 -7.17
N ASP A 60 -24.16 -0.07 -6.53
CA ASP A 60 -24.88 1.20 -6.57
C ASP A 60 -23.98 2.41 -6.25
N ALA A 61 -24.17 3.48 -7.03
CA ALA A 61 -23.37 4.69 -6.93
C ALA A 61 -23.52 5.38 -5.57
N ALA A 62 -24.70 5.33 -4.94
CA ALA A 62 -24.90 5.91 -3.61
C ALA A 62 -24.16 5.10 -2.54
N LYS A 63 -24.07 3.76 -2.69
CA LYS A 63 -23.23 2.92 -1.82
C LYS A 63 -21.74 3.25 -1.95
N VAL A 64 -21.24 3.40 -3.19
CA VAL A 64 -19.84 3.83 -3.42
C VAL A 64 -19.58 5.24 -2.88
N ALA A 65 -20.53 6.17 -3.01
CA ALA A 65 -20.41 7.51 -2.45
C ALA A 65 -20.35 7.50 -0.91
N ARG A 66 -21.19 6.69 -0.24
CA ARG A 66 -21.12 6.51 1.22
C ARG A 66 -19.76 5.95 1.64
N PHE A 67 -19.25 4.96 0.90
CA PHE A 67 -17.92 4.40 1.14
C PHE A 67 -16.83 5.47 1.04
N LYS A 68 -16.82 6.29 -0.03
CA LYS A 68 -15.88 7.42 -0.17
C LYS A 68 -15.93 8.36 1.03
N ASN A 69 -17.13 8.67 1.54
CA ASN A 69 -17.28 9.56 2.69
C ASN A 69 -16.68 8.97 3.97
N VAL A 70 -16.90 7.68 4.23
CA VAL A 70 -16.28 6.99 5.37
C VAL A 70 -14.77 6.91 5.23
N VAL A 71 -14.25 6.63 4.03
CA VAL A 71 -12.80 6.63 3.77
C VAL A 71 -12.20 8.01 4.08
N ARG A 72 -12.87 9.10 3.71
CA ARG A 72 -12.42 10.46 4.02
C ARG A 72 -12.30 10.71 5.53
N THR A 73 -13.21 10.18 6.33
CA THR A 73 -13.14 10.32 7.80
C THR A 73 -12.13 9.36 8.43
N SER A 74 -11.88 8.19 7.81
CA SER A 74 -10.93 7.19 8.31
C SER A 74 -9.46 7.54 8.07
N TYR A 75 -9.16 8.42 7.10
CA TYR A 75 -7.80 8.84 6.77
C TYR A 75 -7.63 10.37 6.89
N PRO A 76 -7.76 10.95 8.10
CA PRO A 76 -7.69 12.40 8.30
C PRO A 76 -6.29 12.97 8.03
N ASP A 77 -5.25 12.13 8.07
CA ASP A 77 -3.86 12.52 7.83
C ASP A 77 -3.46 12.46 6.35
N ALA A 78 -4.37 12.11 5.43
CA ALA A 78 -4.08 12.17 4.00
C ALA A 78 -4.09 13.64 3.54
N PRO A 79 -2.94 14.23 3.16
CA PRO A 79 -2.85 15.67 2.91
C PRO A 79 -3.61 16.13 1.66
N ASP A 80 -3.73 15.27 0.64
CA ASP A 80 -4.52 15.49 -0.57
C ASP A 80 -5.45 14.30 -0.82
N PHE A 81 -6.49 14.17 -0.01
CA PHE A 81 -7.46 13.07 -0.14
C PHE A 81 -8.02 12.91 -1.56
N ASP A 82 -8.41 14.01 -2.23
CA ASP A 82 -9.06 13.92 -3.53
C ASP A 82 -8.05 13.62 -4.66
N GLY A 83 -6.80 14.08 -4.54
CA GLY A 83 -5.70 13.66 -5.41
C GLY A 83 -5.40 12.17 -5.29
N GLU A 84 -5.24 11.66 -4.07
CA GLU A 84 -4.98 10.24 -3.81
C GLU A 84 -6.17 9.36 -4.23
N TRP A 85 -7.39 9.82 -4.00
CA TRP A 85 -8.59 9.13 -4.46
C TRP A 85 -8.62 9.03 -5.98
N LYS A 86 -8.33 10.13 -6.69
CA LYS A 86 -8.27 10.14 -8.15
C LYS A 86 -7.17 9.20 -8.67
N LEU A 87 -6.00 9.20 -8.02
CA LEU A 87 -4.89 8.33 -8.39
C LEU A 87 -5.27 6.85 -8.21
N GLY A 88 -5.88 6.47 -7.08
CA GLY A 88 -6.32 5.10 -6.84
C GLY A 88 -7.39 4.63 -7.83
N LEU A 89 -8.34 5.50 -8.20
CA LEU A 89 -9.31 5.20 -9.28
C LEU A 89 -8.60 4.91 -10.62
N ALA A 90 -7.58 5.70 -10.97
CA ALA A 90 -6.82 5.52 -12.20
C ALA A 90 -5.98 4.23 -12.18
N GLN A 91 -5.36 3.90 -11.04
CA GLN A 91 -4.57 2.67 -10.88
C GLN A 91 -5.41 1.40 -11.04
N ALA A 92 -6.72 1.47 -10.76
CA ALA A 92 -7.62 0.34 -10.95
C ALA A 92 -8.01 0.10 -12.42
N GLN A 93 -7.79 1.07 -13.33
CA GLN A 93 -8.23 0.99 -14.72
C GLN A 93 -7.76 -0.28 -15.47
N PRO A 94 -6.50 -0.73 -15.36
CA PRO A 94 -6.07 -1.96 -16.03
C PRO A 94 -6.83 -3.22 -15.58
N THR A 95 -7.32 -3.23 -14.33
CA THR A 95 -8.16 -4.33 -13.83
C THR A 95 -9.55 -4.26 -14.43
N VAL A 96 -10.15 -3.07 -14.53
CA VAL A 96 -11.44 -2.87 -15.22
C VAL A 96 -11.34 -3.33 -16.68
N ASP A 97 -10.31 -2.86 -17.41
CA ASP A 97 -10.08 -3.22 -18.81
C ASP A 97 -9.92 -4.74 -18.99
N ARG A 98 -9.23 -5.41 -18.05
CA ARG A 98 -9.08 -6.86 -18.04
C ARG A 98 -10.43 -7.57 -17.90
N PHE A 99 -11.30 -7.09 -17.00
CA PHE A 99 -12.63 -7.68 -16.80
C PHE A 99 -13.57 -7.41 -17.99
N ASP A 100 -13.51 -6.22 -18.59
CA ASP A 100 -14.26 -5.89 -19.80
C ASP A 100 -13.86 -6.79 -20.98
N LYS A 101 -12.56 -7.02 -21.15
CA LYS A 101 -12.06 -7.98 -22.14
C LYS A 101 -12.49 -9.40 -21.80
N LEU A 102 -12.44 -9.81 -20.54
CA LEU A 102 -12.83 -11.16 -20.12
C LEU A 102 -14.31 -11.42 -20.40
N LYS A 103 -15.17 -10.42 -20.18
CA LYS A 103 -16.61 -10.48 -20.43
C LYS A 103 -16.95 -10.88 -21.87
N THR A 104 -16.16 -10.44 -22.84
CA THR A 104 -16.38 -10.74 -24.28
C THR A 104 -15.62 -11.98 -24.73
N SER A 105 -14.37 -12.16 -24.28
CA SER A 105 -13.50 -13.25 -24.73
C SER A 105 -13.77 -14.58 -24.03
N ASN A 106 -14.20 -14.58 -22.76
CA ASN A 106 -14.57 -15.77 -22.02
C ASN A 106 -15.69 -15.46 -20.99
N PRO A 107 -16.96 -15.41 -21.43
CA PRO A 107 -18.08 -15.05 -20.58
C PRO A 107 -18.31 -16.00 -19.39
N ALA A 108 -17.92 -17.28 -19.52
CA ALA A 108 -18.06 -18.26 -18.44
C ALA A 108 -17.07 -17.96 -17.29
N GLU A 109 -15.81 -17.71 -17.62
CA GLU A 109 -14.80 -17.33 -16.63
C GLU A 109 -15.08 -15.96 -16.02
N TYR A 110 -15.56 -15.00 -16.83
CA TYR A 110 -16.03 -13.71 -16.30
C TYR A 110 -17.08 -13.92 -15.20
N LYS A 111 -18.15 -14.68 -15.50
CA LYS A 111 -19.24 -14.96 -14.56
C LYS A 111 -18.75 -15.64 -13.29
N LYS A 112 -17.81 -16.59 -13.42
CA LYS A 112 -17.20 -17.25 -12.26
C LYS A 112 -16.48 -16.24 -11.37
N GLN A 113 -15.55 -15.46 -11.94
CA GLN A 113 -14.75 -14.50 -11.16
C GLN A 113 -15.60 -13.43 -10.48
N ILE A 114 -16.58 -12.84 -11.19
CA ILE A 114 -17.45 -11.83 -10.56
C ILE A 114 -18.39 -12.45 -9.53
N GLY A 115 -18.82 -13.70 -9.72
CA GLY A 115 -19.65 -14.44 -8.78
C GLY A 115 -18.95 -14.71 -7.45
N GLU A 116 -17.63 -14.90 -7.48
CA GLU A 116 -16.81 -15.08 -6.28
C GLU A 116 -16.43 -13.73 -5.65
N ALA A 117 -15.96 -12.78 -6.45
CA ALA A 117 -15.37 -11.53 -5.94
C ALA A 117 -16.41 -10.48 -5.51
N CYS A 118 -17.48 -10.28 -6.29
CA CYS A 118 -18.40 -9.16 -6.07
C CYS A 118 -19.22 -9.26 -4.78
N PRO A 119 -19.69 -10.45 -4.33
CA PRO A 119 -20.34 -10.57 -3.03
C PRO A 119 -19.42 -10.23 -1.86
N ALA A 120 -18.15 -10.66 -1.91
CA ALA A 120 -17.17 -10.34 -0.88
C ALA A 120 -16.87 -8.83 -0.85
N LEU A 121 -16.66 -8.22 -2.02
CA LEU A 121 -16.44 -6.78 -2.16
C LEU A 121 -17.62 -5.95 -1.64
N SER A 122 -18.85 -6.33 -2.02
CA SER A 122 -20.06 -5.66 -1.57
C SER A 122 -20.20 -5.71 -0.05
N ARG A 123 -19.95 -6.87 0.57
CA ARG A 123 -19.97 -7.02 2.04
C ARG A 123 -18.87 -6.21 2.71
N GLY A 124 -17.65 -6.22 2.20
CA GLY A 124 -16.56 -5.42 2.77
C GLY A 124 -16.87 -3.92 2.77
N ILE A 125 -17.53 -3.42 1.71
CA ILE A 125 -18.02 -2.04 1.68
C ILE A 125 -19.12 -1.81 2.72
N ASP A 126 -20.06 -2.75 2.91
CA ASP A 126 -21.08 -2.63 3.93
C ASP A 126 -20.48 -2.60 5.34
N GLU A 127 -19.53 -3.49 5.63
CA GLU A 127 -18.85 -3.58 6.93
C GLU A 127 -18.15 -2.25 7.28
N VAL A 128 -17.45 -1.65 6.33
CA VAL A 128 -16.80 -0.34 6.52
C VAL A 128 -17.84 0.77 6.71
N THR A 129 -18.94 0.74 5.96
CA THR A 129 -19.93 1.82 5.97
C THR A 129 -20.97 1.74 7.09
N GLN A 130 -21.22 0.56 7.66
CA GLN A 130 -22.17 0.34 8.75
C GLN A 130 -21.52 0.42 10.14
N SER A 131 -20.20 0.30 10.23
CA SER A 131 -19.47 0.39 11.50
C SER A 131 -19.26 1.83 12.01
N GLN A 132 -19.97 2.81 11.44
CA GLN A 132 -19.85 4.25 11.73
C GLN A 132 -21.17 4.79 12.30
#